data_AF-A0A1T2L9M9-F1
#
_entry.id   AF-A0A1T2L9M9-F1
#
_cell.length_a   1.000
_cell.length_b   1.000
_cell.length_c   1.000
_cell.angle_alpha   90.00
_cell.angle_beta   90.00
_cell.angle_gamma   90.00
#
_symmetry.space_group_name_H-M   'P 1'
#
loop_
_entity.id
_entity.type
_entity.pdbx_description
1 polymer ?
#
loop_
_entity_poly.entity_id
_entity_poly.type
_entity_poly.pdbx_seq_one_letter_code
_entity_poly.pdbx_strand_id
1 'polypeptide(L)' 'MINGTQLLSMILELPTDAQQRLLSMATSGDYKTPSCPSCGEKMVVRTTKKGTQTGKQFWGCSHYPRCRQTMKIAQQVSR' A
#
# COMPACT_ATOMS: atom_id res chain seq x y z
N MET A 1 18.70 12.11 -11.13
CA MET A 1 17.58 11.52 -10.35
C MET A 1 17.13 10.27 -11.08
N ILE A 2 16.95 9.16 -10.39
CA ILE A 2 16.47 7.90 -10.99
C ILE A 2 14.93 7.91 -10.94
N ASN A 3 14.27 7.57 -12.04
CA ASN A 3 12.81 7.44 -12.11
C ASN A 3 12.35 5.97 -11.96
N GLY A 4 11.04 5.75 -11.91
CA GLY A 4 10.47 4.41 -11.69
C GLY A 4 10.82 3.39 -12.78
N THR A 5 10.85 3.81 -14.06
CA THR A 5 11.18 2.90 -15.17
C THR A 5 12.65 2.54 -15.18
N GLN A 6 13.54 3.50 -14.90
CA GLN A 6 14.98 3.25 -14.76
C GLN A 6 15.29 2.29 -13.61
N LEU A 7 14.62 2.45 -12.45
CA LEU A 7 14.77 1.53 -11.34
C LEU A 7 14.31 0.11 -11.69
N LEU A 8 13.19 -0.02 -12.41
CA LEU A 8 12.68 -1.31 -12.89
C LEU A 8 13.67 -2.01 -13.81
N SER A 9 14.27 -1.29 -14.77
CA SER A 9 15.31 -1.84 -15.65
C SER A 9 16.49 -2.39 -14.85
N MET A 10 16.98 -1.62 -13.86
CA MET A 10 18.08 -2.06 -13.01
C MET A 10 17.76 -3.34 -12.23
N ILE A 11 16.52 -3.49 -11.73
CA ILE A 11 16.09 -4.72 -11.02
C ILE A 11 16.03 -5.90 -11.98
N LEU A 12 15.50 -5.71 -13.19
CA LEU A 12 15.34 -6.78 -14.19
C LEU A 12 16.67 -7.29 -14.76
N GLU A 13 17.72 -6.46 -14.75
CA GLU A 13 19.07 -6.84 -15.16
C GLU A 13 19.83 -7.70 -14.13
N LEU A 14 19.34 -7.78 -12.88
CA LEU A 14 19.98 -8.60 -11.85
C LEU A 14 19.80 -10.11 -12.10
N PRO A 15 20.74 -10.95 -11.64
CA PRO A 15 20.53 -12.38 -11.54
C PRO A 15 19.24 -12.72 -10.79
N THR A 16 18.55 -13.79 -11.21
CA THR A 16 17.24 -14.16 -10.67
C THR A 16 17.27 -14.39 -9.15
N ASP A 17 18.36 -14.93 -8.60
CA ASP A 17 18.49 -15.13 -7.15
C ASP A 17 18.56 -13.80 -6.40
N ALA A 18 19.25 -12.79 -6.94
CA ALA A 18 19.29 -11.44 -6.37
C ALA A 18 17.91 -10.78 -6.44
N GLN A 19 17.18 -10.91 -7.55
CA GLN A 19 15.80 -10.42 -7.66
C GLN A 19 14.88 -11.07 -6.61
N GLN A 20 14.99 -12.39 -6.40
CA GLN A 20 14.20 -13.12 -5.42
C GLN A 20 14.49 -12.67 -3.98
N ARG A 21 15.77 -12.42 -3.65
CA ARG A 21 16.16 -11.88 -2.33
C ARG A 21 15.56 -10.49 -2.11
N LEU A 22 15.65 -9.59 -3.09
CA LEU A 22 15.04 -8.25 -3.00
C LEU A 22 13.53 -8.33 -2.83
N LEU A 23 12.85 -9.19 -3.60
CA LEU A 23 11.42 -9.40 -3.47
C LEU A 23 11.05 -9.90 -2.07
N SER A 24 11.78 -10.90 -1.56
CA SER A 24 11.56 -11.45 -0.22
C SER A 24 11.76 -10.40 0.87
N MET A 25 12.78 -9.56 0.75
CA MET A 25 13.03 -8.47 1.71
C MET A 25 11.93 -7.41 1.64
N ALA A 26 11.61 -6.93 0.43
CA ALA A 26 10.66 -5.84 0.22
C ALA A 26 9.21 -6.20 0.57
N THR A 27 8.85 -7.48 0.46
CA THR A 27 7.51 -7.98 0.76
C THR A 27 7.44 -8.75 2.10
N SER A 28 8.48 -8.65 2.93
CA SER A 28 8.47 -9.24 4.26
C SER A 28 7.42 -8.58 5.16
N GLY A 29 6.73 -9.38 5.98
CA GLY A 29 5.70 -8.91 6.91
C GLY A 29 4.42 -8.42 6.22
N ASP A 30 3.75 -7.45 6.84
CA ASP A 30 2.50 -6.88 6.32
C ASP A 30 2.79 -5.74 5.33
N TYR A 31 3.21 -6.10 4.12
CA TYR A 31 3.46 -5.15 3.03
C TYR A 31 2.18 -4.71 2.29
N LYS A 32 1.04 -5.37 2.53
CA LYS A 32 -0.24 -5.08 1.85
C LYS A 32 -1.06 -4.01 2.56
N THR A 33 -0.94 -3.92 3.88
CA THR A 33 -1.60 -2.84 4.64
C THR A 33 -0.78 -1.56 4.54
N PRO A 34 -1.35 -0.46 4.00
CA PRO A 34 -0.64 0.80 3.94
C PRO A 34 -0.42 1.37 5.34
N SER A 35 0.70 2.05 5.50
CA SER A 35 0.96 2.90 6.66
C SER A 35 0.31 4.26 6.47
N CYS A 36 -0.21 4.84 7.56
CA CYS A 36 -0.81 6.16 7.54
C CYS A 36 0.23 7.22 7.15
N PRO A 37 -0.04 8.10 6.17
CA PRO A 37 0.93 9.09 5.71
C PRO A 37 1.23 10.18 6.74
N SER A 38 0.40 10.31 7.78
CA SER A 38 0.58 11.30 8.84
C SER A 38 1.26 10.75 10.10
N CYS A 39 1.13 9.45 10.40
CA CYS A 39 1.60 8.90 11.67
C CYS A 39 2.33 7.56 11.57
N GLY A 40 2.51 7.00 10.38
CA GLY A 40 3.27 5.76 10.14
C GLY A 40 2.56 4.45 10.54
N GLU A 41 1.57 4.51 11.43
CA GLU A 41 0.83 3.33 11.89
C GLU A 41 0.06 2.60 10.78
N LYS A 42 -0.06 1.28 10.88
CA LYS A 42 -0.86 0.49 9.93
C LYS A 42 -2.32 0.95 9.92
N MET A 43 -2.86 1.16 8.73
CA MET A 43 -4.25 1.55 8.55
C MET A 43 -5.18 0.34 8.68
N VAL A 44 -6.46 0.60 8.93
CA VAL A 44 -7.50 -0.44 9.02
C VAL A 44 -8.56 -0.23 7.95
N VAL A 45 -9.15 -1.32 7.45
CA VAL A 45 -10.28 -1.24 6.53
C VAL A 45 -11.51 -0.74 7.27
N ARG A 46 -12.17 0.28 6.72
CA ARG A 46 -13.43 0.84 7.23
C ARG A 46 -14.45 0.86 6.10
N THR A 47 -15.73 0.79 6.46
CA THR A 47 -16.85 0.82 5.51
C THR A 47 -17.65 2.10 5.69
N THR A 48 -17.94 2.78 4.58
CA THR A 48 -18.82 3.96 4.57
C THR A 48 -20.24 3.56 4.95
N LYS A 49 -20.79 4.18 5.99
CA LYS A 49 -22.11 3.83 6.55
C LYS A 49 -23.27 4.66 6.01
N LYS A 50 -23.00 5.81 5.37
CA LYS A 50 -24.02 6.78 4.95
C LYS A 50 -23.62 7.47 3.64
N GLY A 51 -24.61 7.94 2.88
CA GLY A 51 -24.44 8.69 1.64
C GLY A 51 -24.32 7.83 0.38
N THR A 52 -23.97 8.45 -0.74
CA THR A 52 -23.91 7.82 -2.08
C THR A 52 -22.85 6.72 -2.23
N GLN A 53 -21.92 6.63 -1.28
CA GLN A 53 -20.84 5.64 -1.26
C GLN A 53 -21.03 4.58 -0.16
N THR A 54 -22.24 4.45 0.39
CA THR A 54 -22.54 3.45 1.43
C THR A 54 -22.13 2.05 0.96
N GLY A 55 -21.47 1.30 1.85
CA GLY A 55 -20.95 -0.04 1.57
C GLY A 55 -19.54 -0.06 0.95
N LYS A 56 -19.01 1.06 0.43
CA LYS A 56 -17.63 1.10 -0.07
C LYS A 56 -16.62 1.05 1.06
N GLN A 57 -15.56 0.28 0.86
CA GLN A 57 -14.44 0.15 1.79
C GLN A 57 -13.32 1.16 1.48
N PHE A 58 -12.63 1.60 2.53
CA PHE A 58 -11.47 2.48 2.44
C PHE A 58 -10.49 2.17 3.58
N TRP A 59 -9.23 2.55 3.41
CA TRP A 59 -8.25 2.54 4.50
C TRP A 59 -8.47 3.77 5.37
N GLY A 60 -8.66 3.59 6.68
CA GLY A 60 -8.69 4.67 7.66
C GLY A 60 -7.64 4.48 8.74
N CYS A 61 -7.09 5.57 9.26
CA CYS A 61 -6.14 5.51 10.36
C CYS A 61 -6.74 4.77 11.58
N SER A 62 -5.93 3.92 12.21
CA SER A 62 -6.28 3.21 13.45
C SER A 62 -6.53 4.17 14.61
N HIS A 63 -5.79 5.28 14.66
CA HIS A 63 -5.88 6.33 15.68
C HIS A 63 -7.07 7.31 15.55
N TYR A 64 -8.06 7.03 14.71
CA TYR A 64 -9.28 7.85 14.67
C TYR A 64 -9.94 7.89 16.08
N PRO A 65 -10.39 9.05 16.58
CA PRO A 65 -10.59 10.34 15.88
C PRO A 65 -9.38 11.28 15.87
N ARG A 66 -8.27 10.93 16.52
CA ARG A 66 -7.06 11.79 16.63
C ARG A 66 -6.32 11.94 15.30
N CYS A 67 -6.30 10.90 14.47
CA CYS A 67 -5.82 10.98 13.10
C CYS A 67 -6.94 10.59 12.13
N ARG A 68 -7.24 11.46 11.15
CA ARG A 68 -8.37 11.32 10.22
C ARG A 68 -7.95 11.02 8.78
N GLN A 69 -6.68 10.69 8.56
CA GLN A 69 -6.20 10.31 7.23
C GLN A 69 -6.93 9.05 6.73
N THR A 70 -7.29 9.10 5.45
CA THR A 70 -7.93 8.00 4.74
C THR A 70 -7.27 7.80 3.39
N MET A 71 -7.32 6.57 2.88
CA MET A 71 -6.86 6.23 1.53
C MET A 71 -7.88 5.33 0.84
N LYS A 72 -8.00 5.46 -0.47
CA LYS A 72 -8.81 4.54 -1.26
C LYS A 72 -8.15 3.16 -1.25
N ILE A 73 -8.96 2.11 -1.15
CA ILE A 73 -8.48 0.77 -1.47
C ILE A 73 -8.36 0.73 -3.00
N ALA A 74 -7.15 0.48 -3.51
CA ALA A 74 -6.95 0.23 -4.92
C ALA A 74 -7.77 -1.02 -5.27
N GLN A 75 -8.69 -0.90 -6.23
CA GLN A 75 -9.30 -2.09 -6.81
C GLN A 75 -8.17 -2.85 -7.49
N GLN A 76 -8.07 -4.14 -7.21
CA GLN A 76 -7.05 -4.96 -7.85
C GLN A 76 -7.18 -4.75 -9.36
N VAL A 77 -6.08 -4.34 -10.00
CA VAL A 77 -6.00 -4.30 -11.45
C VAL A 77 -6.17 -5.75 -11.89
N SER A 78 -7.36 -6.07 -12.38
CA SER A 78 -7.64 -7.32 -13.08
C SER A 78 -6.61 -7.43 -14.20
N ARG A 79 -5.73 -8.42 -14.08
CA ARG A 79 -4.83 -8.83 -15.16
C ARG A 79 -5.64 -9.30 -16.35
#